data_AF-A0A542DH45-F1
#
_entry.id   AF-A0A542DH45-F1
#
_cell.length_a   1.000
_cell.length_b   1.000
_cell.length_c   1.000
_cell.angle_alpha   90.00
_cell.angle_beta   90.00
_cell.angle_gamma   90.00
#
_symmetry.space_group_name_H-M   'P 1'
#
loop_
_entity.id
_entity.type
_entity.pdbx_description
1 polymer ?
#
loop_
_entity_poly.entity_id
_entity_poly.type
_entity_poly.pdbx_seq_one_letter_code
_entity_poly.pdbx_strand_id
1 'polypeptide(L)'
;MTNYRFRISAVLLAVLVALVGGGLTATAAQAPALPQPPCGDTSGFDRTPLADLPPEATETYDLIRQGGPFPYPQDGTVFQNRERLLPDCSSGYYHEYTVETPGSPDRGARRIVTGEGGEYFYTRDHYASFVLIDLGGAPVPECGDLSGLDSVALSALSPAAQDVVRAAAGGADGIEYENREGVLPDCPEGYYRLFDVGSEDRVIAGDGGEIAYTPDHYRTFQSVTIPA
;
A
#
# COMPACT_ATOMS: atom_id res chain seq x y z
N MET A 1 -34.79 35.98 -77.22
CA MET A 1 -35.94 35.71 -76.34
C MET A 1 -35.40 35.64 -74.93
N THR A 2 -35.73 36.44 -73.92
CA THR A 2 -36.66 37.56 -73.74
C THR A 2 -36.20 38.25 -72.43
N ASN A 3 -35.81 39.51 -72.54
CA ASN A 3 -35.97 40.64 -71.60
C ASN A 3 -35.35 40.67 -70.18
N TYR A 4 -34.47 41.67 -70.05
CA TYR A 4 -34.26 42.56 -68.92
C TYR A 4 -35.58 43.07 -68.31
N ARG A 5 -35.67 43.14 -66.96
CA ARG A 5 -36.24 44.26 -66.17
C ARG A 5 -36.48 43.88 -64.70
N PHE A 6 -35.68 44.44 -63.79
CA PHE A 6 -36.09 45.39 -62.74
C PHE A 6 -35.02 45.43 -61.64
N ARG A 7 -34.34 46.58 -61.53
CA ARG A 7 -33.50 46.92 -60.39
C ARG A 7 -34.38 47.61 -59.33
N ILE A 8 -33.97 47.48 -58.07
CA ILE A 8 -34.26 48.34 -56.92
C ILE A 8 -35.54 48.00 -56.15
N SER A 9 -35.40 47.42 -54.96
CA SER A 9 -35.91 47.97 -53.68
C SER A 9 -35.52 47.09 -52.48
N ALA A 10 -35.08 47.77 -51.40
CA ALA A 10 -34.83 47.28 -50.04
C ALA A 10 -33.66 46.28 -49.87
N VAL A 11 -32.44 46.67 -49.46
CA VAL A 11 -32.12 47.36 -48.20
C VAL A 11 -33.19 47.11 -47.14
N LEU A 12 -33.22 45.88 -46.60
CA LEU A 12 -33.75 45.53 -45.28
C LEU A 12 -33.61 44.01 -45.06
N LEU A 13 -32.37 43.50 -44.98
CA LEU A 13 -32.03 42.42 -44.04
C LEU A 13 -30.50 42.24 -43.87
N ALA A 14 -29.71 43.30 -43.99
CA ALA A 14 -28.45 43.35 -43.27
C ALA A 14 -28.82 43.73 -41.83
N VAL A 15 -28.89 42.74 -40.92
CA VAL A 15 -28.77 42.83 -39.43
C VAL A 15 -29.08 41.49 -38.72
N LEU A 16 -29.55 40.44 -39.42
CA LEU A 16 -29.92 39.16 -38.76
C LEU A 16 -28.88 38.02 -38.87
N VAL A 17 -27.61 38.33 -39.14
CA VAL A 17 -26.50 37.33 -39.19
C VAL A 17 -25.36 37.67 -38.22
N ALA A 18 -25.46 38.72 -37.41
CA ALA A 18 -24.36 39.19 -36.55
C ALA A 18 -24.53 38.92 -35.04
N LEU A 19 -25.46 38.05 -34.60
CA LEU A 19 -25.80 37.93 -33.16
C LEU A 19 -25.93 36.50 -32.58
N VAL A 20 -25.47 35.45 -33.27
CA VAL A 20 -25.51 34.07 -32.72
C VAL A 20 -24.16 33.34 -32.87
N GLY A 21 -23.06 34.09 -32.74
CA GLY A 21 -21.69 33.57 -32.75
C GLY A 21 -21.03 33.57 -31.37
N GLY A 22 -21.82 33.55 -30.29
CA GLY A 22 -21.29 33.42 -28.92
C GLY A 22 -21.06 31.95 -28.61
N GLY A 23 -19.90 31.41 -29.00
CA GLY A 23 -19.47 30.08 -28.58
C GLY A 23 -19.40 30.03 -27.05
N LEU A 24 -20.36 29.35 -26.43
CA LEU A 24 -20.27 28.97 -25.02
C LEU A 24 -19.19 27.89 -24.92
N THR A 25 -17.95 28.31 -24.65
CA THR A 25 -16.95 27.38 -24.12
C THR A 25 -17.35 27.06 -22.68
N ALA A 26 -18.15 26.01 -22.50
CA ALA A 26 -18.38 25.44 -21.19
C ALA A 26 -17.05 24.84 -20.71
N THR A 27 -16.31 25.59 -19.90
CA THR A 27 -15.22 25.04 -19.10
C THR A 27 -15.84 24.09 -18.08
N ALA A 28 -15.80 22.79 -18.37
CA ALA A 28 -16.13 21.78 -17.36
C ALA A 28 -15.18 21.99 -16.18
N ALA A 29 -15.72 22.44 -15.05
CA ALA A 29 -14.96 22.52 -13.81
C ALA A 29 -14.53 21.09 -13.46
N GLN A 30 -13.23 20.83 -13.51
CA GLN A 30 -12.66 19.60 -12.99
C GLN A 30 -12.94 19.59 -11.48
N ALA A 31 -13.72 18.63 -11.03
CA ALA A 31 -13.89 18.40 -9.60
C ALA A 31 -12.49 18.19 -8.99
N PRO A 32 -12.19 18.76 -7.80
CA PRO A 32 -10.93 18.50 -7.15
C PRO A 32 -10.81 16.99 -6.93
N ALA A 33 -9.78 16.38 -7.52
CA ALA A 33 -9.44 15.00 -7.25
C ALA A 33 -9.12 14.89 -5.75
N LEU A 34 -9.68 13.88 -5.08
CA LEU A 34 -9.28 13.57 -3.71
C LEU A 34 -7.76 13.32 -3.71
N PRO A 35 -7.03 13.82 -2.71
CA PRO A 35 -5.61 13.53 -2.59
C PRO A 35 -5.43 12.01 -2.47
N GLN A 36 -4.50 11.45 -3.26
CA GLN A 36 -4.11 10.06 -3.09
C GLN A 36 -3.40 9.86 -1.75
N PRO A 37 -3.54 8.69 -1.11
CA PRO A 37 -2.72 8.35 0.04
C PRO A 37 -1.23 8.34 -0.37
N PRO A 38 -0.31 8.71 0.54
CA PRO A 38 1.12 8.66 0.27
C PRO A 38 1.56 7.23 -0.03
N CYS A 39 2.63 7.05 -0.80
CA CYS A 39 3.14 5.72 -1.13
C CYS A 39 3.28 4.82 0.11
N GLY A 40 2.78 3.59 0.03
CA GLY A 40 2.76 2.62 1.13
C GLY A 40 1.58 2.73 2.10
N ASP A 41 0.82 3.85 2.11
CA ASP A 41 -0.35 3.97 2.98
C ASP A 41 -1.56 3.22 2.40
N THR A 42 -1.80 2.03 2.95
CA THR A 42 -2.93 1.16 2.60
C THR A 42 -4.06 1.17 3.63
N SER A 43 -4.02 2.07 4.61
CA SER A 43 -4.97 2.12 5.73
C SER A 43 -6.43 2.33 5.30
N GLY A 44 -6.63 2.94 4.12
CA GLY A 44 -7.96 3.21 3.55
C GLY A 44 -8.58 2.08 2.71
N PHE A 45 -7.92 0.92 2.56
CA PHE A 45 -8.42 -0.18 1.74
C PHE A 45 -9.16 -1.23 2.58
N ASP A 46 -10.30 -1.69 2.05
CA ASP A 46 -10.92 -2.92 2.53
C ASP A 46 -9.97 -4.09 2.30
N ARG A 47 -9.78 -4.90 3.35
CA ARG A 47 -8.93 -6.10 3.31
C ARG A 47 -9.78 -7.34 3.09
N THR A 48 -9.36 -8.17 2.14
CA THR A 48 -10.01 -9.46 1.87
C THR A 48 -8.96 -10.56 1.93
N PRO A 49 -9.13 -11.59 2.78
CA PRO A 49 -8.26 -12.75 2.80
C PRO A 49 -8.12 -13.35 1.39
N LEU A 50 -6.92 -13.76 1.00
CA LEU A 50 -6.69 -14.39 -0.31
C LEU A 50 -7.60 -15.62 -0.51
N ALA A 51 -7.83 -16.38 0.56
CA ALA A 51 -8.71 -17.55 0.56
C ALA A 51 -10.20 -17.22 0.31
N ASP A 52 -10.61 -15.96 0.52
CA ASP A 52 -11.98 -15.48 0.28
C ASP A 52 -12.16 -14.89 -1.13
N LEU A 53 -11.07 -14.74 -1.89
CA LEU A 53 -11.11 -14.36 -3.30
C LEU A 53 -11.42 -15.57 -4.19
N PRO A 54 -11.77 -15.37 -5.48
CA PRO A 54 -11.90 -16.49 -6.41
C PRO A 54 -10.62 -17.35 -6.43
N PRO A 55 -10.71 -18.69 -6.54
CA PRO A 55 -9.55 -19.58 -6.47
C PRO A 55 -8.44 -19.23 -7.46
N GLU A 56 -8.80 -18.70 -8.64
CA GLU A 56 -7.84 -18.28 -9.67
C GLU A 56 -6.92 -17.14 -9.16
N ALA A 57 -7.36 -16.33 -8.18
CA ALA A 57 -6.51 -15.33 -7.56
C ALA A 57 -5.38 -15.95 -6.73
N THR A 58 -5.63 -17.08 -6.08
CA THR A 58 -4.58 -17.84 -5.36
C THR A 58 -3.57 -18.41 -6.35
N GLU A 59 -4.04 -18.96 -7.48
CA GLU A 59 -3.18 -19.47 -8.54
C GLU A 59 -2.29 -18.36 -9.13
N THR A 60 -2.86 -17.19 -9.42
CA THR A 60 -2.11 -16.01 -9.88
C THR A 60 -1.09 -15.56 -8.83
N TYR A 61 -1.47 -15.50 -7.56
CA TYR A 61 -0.55 -15.16 -6.46
C TYR A 61 0.64 -16.11 -6.40
N ASP A 62 0.40 -17.42 -6.48
CA ASP A 62 1.47 -18.42 -6.46
C ASP A 62 2.42 -18.29 -7.67
N LEU A 63 1.90 -17.95 -8.86
CA LEU A 63 2.73 -17.65 -10.03
C LEU A 63 3.58 -16.40 -9.82
N ILE A 64 3.02 -15.34 -9.22
CA ILE A 64 3.77 -14.11 -8.90
C ILE A 64 4.94 -14.44 -7.98
N ARG A 65 4.70 -15.21 -6.91
CA ARG A 65 5.76 -15.64 -5.97
C ARG A 65 6.87 -16.45 -6.64
N GLN A 66 6.52 -17.27 -7.62
CA GLN A 66 7.46 -18.11 -8.36
C GLN A 66 8.20 -17.35 -9.47
N GLY A 67 7.78 -16.12 -9.79
CA GLY A 67 8.30 -15.36 -10.91
C GLY A 67 7.80 -15.85 -12.28
N GLY A 68 6.63 -16.49 -12.31
CA GLY A 68 6.03 -17.08 -13.51
C GLY A 68 6.34 -18.57 -13.69
N PRO A 69 6.17 -19.12 -14.91
CA PRO A 69 5.79 -18.43 -16.15
C PRO A 69 4.36 -17.88 -16.11
N PHE A 70 4.16 -16.68 -16.68
CA PHE A 70 2.83 -16.07 -16.72
C PHE A 70 2.06 -16.41 -18.00
N PRO A 71 0.73 -16.62 -17.90
CA PRO A 71 -0.08 -17.07 -19.03
C PRO A 71 -0.32 -15.98 -20.09
N TYR A 72 -0.28 -14.69 -19.72
CA TYR A 72 -0.51 -13.60 -20.65
C TYR A 72 0.71 -12.70 -20.82
N PRO A 73 0.96 -12.16 -22.03
CA PRO A 73 2.14 -11.31 -22.28
C PRO A 73 2.10 -9.96 -21.54
N GLN A 74 0.94 -9.54 -21.03
CA GLN A 74 0.80 -8.33 -20.21
C GLN A 74 1.11 -8.56 -18.74
N ASP A 75 1.15 -9.81 -18.29
CA ASP A 75 1.40 -10.12 -16.88
C ASP A 75 2.82 -9.72 -16.50
N GLY A 76 2.95 -8.99 -15.39
CA GLY A 76 4.19 -8.38 -14.93
C GLY A 76 4.53 -7.05 -15.62
N THR A 77 3.68 -6.51 -16.50
CA THR A 77 3.89 -5.14 -17.03
C THR A 77 3.53 -4.08 -15.99
N VAL A 78 4.10 -2.89 -16.14
CA VAL A 78 3.89 -1.76 -15.21
C VAL A 78 2.43 -1.31 -15.24
N PHE A 79 1.79 -1.32 -14.08
CA PHE A 79 0.50 -0.68 -13.84
C PHE A 79 0.71 0.80 -13.50
N GLN A 80 0.11 1.69 -14.29
CA GLN A 80 0.40 3.13 -14.20
C GLN A 80 -0.42 3.89 -13.14
N ASN A 81 -1.43 3.25 -12.52
CA ASN A 81 -2.31 3.88 -11.54
C ASN A 81 -2.88 5.24 -12.02
N ARG A 82 -3.32 5.32 -13.29
CA ARG A 82 -3.75 6.59 -13.92
C ARG A 82 -5.01 7.17 -13.32
N GLU A 83 -5.89 6.28 -12.86
CA GLU A 83 -7.14 6.59 -12.18
C GLU A 83 -6.91 7.01 -10.73
N ARG A 84 -5.67 6.93 -10.24
CA ARG A 84 -5.23 7.42 -8.93
C ARG A 84 -5.96 6.73 -7.77
N LEU A 85 -6.24 5.44 -7.91
CA LEU A 85 -6.97 4.63 -6.93
C LEU A 85 -6.06 3.92 -5.92
N LEU A 86 -4.82 3.62 -6.31
CA LEU A 86 -3.79 3.10 -5.40
C LEU A 86 -2.97 4.26 -4.81
N PRO A 87 -2.17 4.05 -3.75
CA PRO A 87 -1.26 5.07 -3.22
C PRO A 87 -0.34 5.71 -4.28
N ASP A 88 0.07 6.95 -4.05
CA ASP A 88 0.87 7.75 -4.98
C ASP A 88 2.35 7.37 -4.87
N CYS A 89 2.74 6.30 -5.58
CA CYS A 89 4.12 5.80 -5.69
C CYS A 89 4.77 6.16 -7.03
N SER A 90 6.10 6.05 -7.12
CA SER A 90 6.85 6.32 -8.34
C SER A 90 6.43 5.42 -9.51
N SER A 91 6.60 5.91 -10.74
CA SER A 91 6.39 5.10 -11.94
C SER A 91 7.22 3.81 -11.90
N GLY A 92 6.59 2.68 -12.22
CA GLY A 92 7.23 1.35 -12.15
C GLY A 92 6.98 0.61 -10.84
N TYR A 93 6.48 1.29 -9.79
CA TYR A 93 6.24 0.65 -8.49
C TYR A 93 5.16 -0.44 -8.55
N TYR A 94 4.14 -0.26 -9.39
CA TYR A 94 3.05 -1.22 -9.52
C TYR A 94 3.18 -2.08 -10.77
N HIS A 95 2.85 -3.36 -10.66
CA HIS A 95 2.80 -4.32 -11.78
C HIS A 95 1.47 -5.07 -11.79
N GLU A 96 0.94 -5.37 -12.97
CA GLU A 96 -0.35 -6.06 -13.12
C GLU A 96 -0.22 -7.51 -13.57
N TYR A 97 -1.13 -8.36 -13.08
CA TYR A 97 -1.22 -9.77 -13.40
C TYR A 97 -2.67 -10.17 -13.62
N THR A 98 -2.91 -11.01 -14.63
CA THR A 98 -4.23 -11.52 -14.96
C THR A 98 -4.66 -12.56 -13.94
N VAL A 99 -5.87 -12.39 -13.40
CA VAL A 99 -6.60 -13.45 -12.70
C VAL A 99 -7.59 -14.04 -13.68
N GLU A 100 -7.50 -15.35 -13.92
CA GLU A 100 -8.36 -15.99 -14.90
C GLU A 100 -9.84 -15.89 -14.51
N THR A 101 -10.69 -15.77 -15.52
CA THR A 101 -12.14 -15.82 -15.36
C THR A 101 -12.61 -17.10 -16.05
N PRO A 102 -13.04 -18.13 -15.32
CA PRO A 102 -13.44 -19.41 -15.91
C PRO A 102 -14.47 -19.24 -17.02
N GLY A 103 -14.19 -19.87 -18.17
CA GLY A 103 -15.05 -19.82 -19.35
C GLY A 103 -14.97 -18.51 -20.16
N SER A 104 -14.16 -17.54 -19.74
CA SER A 104 -13.89 -16.35 -20.55
C SER A 104 -13.05 -16.72 -21.79
N PRO A 105 -13.36 -16.19 -22.98
CA PRO A 105 -12.53 -16.37 -24.17
C PRO A 105 -11.33 -15.42 -24.23
N ASP A 106 -11.23 -14.49 -23.26
CA ASP A 106 -10.18 -13.49 -23.14
C ASP A 106 -9.68 -13.38 -21.69
N ARG A 107 -8.75 -12.45 -21.44
CA ARG A 107 -8.16 -12.17 -20.11
C ARG A 107 -9.18 -11.82 -19.02
N GLY A 108 -10.43 -11.54 -19.37
CA GLY A 108 -11.46 -11.08 -18.43
C GLY A 108 -11.10 -9.74 -17.78
N ALA A 109 -11.83 -9.40 -16.71
CA ALA A 109 -11.70 -8.14 -15.98
C ALA A 109 -10.87 -8.24 -14.69
N ARG A 110 -10.58 -9.44 -14.21
CA ARG A 110 -9.97 -9.66 -12.89
C ARG A 110 -8.45 -9.55 -12.94
N ARG A 111 -7.86 -8.86 -11.97
CA ARG A 111 -6.40 -8.67 -11.89
C ARG A 111 -5.92 -8.68 -10.45
N ILE A 112 -4.66 -9.06 -10.29
CA ILE A 112 -3.85 -8.69 -9.11
C ILE A 112 -2.89 -7.58 -9.56
N VAL A 113 -2.75 -6.53 -8.74
CA VAL A 113 -1.73 -5.50 -8.89
C VAL A 113 -0.79 -5.59 -7.68
N THR A 114 0.50 -5.75 -7.92
CA THR A 114 1.52 -5.81 -6.85
C THR A 114 2.20 -4.46 -6.69
N GLY A 115 2.54 -4.08 -5.46
CA GLY A 115 3.48 -2.99 -5.15
C GLY A 115 4.86 -3.52 -4.75
N GLU A 116 5.91 -2.73 -4.97
CA GLU A 116 7.27 -3.08 -4.53
C GLU A 116 7.41 -3.17 -2.99
N GLY A 117 6.49 -2.57 -2.23
CA GLY A 117 6.41 -2.67 -0.77
C GLY A 117 5.86 -4.01 -0.27
N GLY A 118 5.51 -4.92 -1.17
CA GLY A 118 4.94 -6.22 -0.83
C GLY A 118 3.41 -6.23 -0.75
N GLU A 119 2.74 -5.15 -1.19
CA GLU A 119 1.30 -5.07 -1.26
C GLU A 119 0.75 -5.84 -2.46
N TYR A 120 -0.42 -6.44 -2.28
CA TYR A 120 -1.17 -7.10 -3.34
C TYR A 120 -2.58 -6.53 -3.33
N PHE A 121 -3.02 -5.97 -4.44
CA PHE A 121 -4.38 -5.45 -4.61
C PHE A 121 -5.12 -6.33 -5.60
N TYR A 122 -6.36 -6.68 -5.27
CA TYR A 122 -7.25 -7.39 -6.18
C TYR A 122 -8.29 -6.44 -6.76
N THR A 123 -8.46 -6.48 -8.08
CA THR A 123 -9.60 -5.86 -8.77
C THR A 123 -10.38 -6.93 -9.50
N ARG A 124 -11.70 -6.88 -9.37
CA ARG A 124 -12.62 -7.78 -10.09
C ARG A 124 -13.23 -7.15 -11.34
N ASP A 125 -13.03 -5.85 -11.51
CA ASP A 125 -13.80 -4.98 -12.40
C ASP A 125 -12.90 -4.11 -13.28
N HIS A 126 -11.72 -4.62 -13.63
CA HIS A 126 -10.78 -3.99 -14.54
C HIS A 126 -10.35 -2.59 -14.07
N TYR A 127 -9.84 -2.54 -12.83
CA TYR A 127 -9.27 -1.37 -12.16
C TYR A 127 -10.29 -0.28 -11.78
N ALA A 128 -11.60 -0.59 -11.76
CA ALA A 128 -12.61 0.36 -11.30
C ALA A 128 -12.69 0.41 -9.76
N SER A 129 -12.37 -0.69 -9.08
CA SER A 129 -12.21 -0.77 -7.63
C SER A 129 -11.14 -1.78 -7.21
N PHE A 130 -10.62 -1.62 -5.99
CA PHE A 130 -9.59 -2.48 -5.41
C PHE A 130 -9.92 -2.86 -3.97
N VAL A 131 -9.56 -4.07 -3.60
CA VAL A 131 -9.37 -4.49 -2.20
C VAL A 131 -7.90 -4.83 -1.99
N LEU A 132 -7.39 -4.63 -0.78
CA LEU A 132 -6.09 -5.15 -0.40
C LEU A 132 -6.22 -6.64 -0.09
N ILE A 133 -5.37 -7.46 -0.70
CA ILE A 133 -5.33 -8.89 -0.41
C ILE A 133 -4.62 -9.08 0.93
N ASP A 134 -5.34 -9.66 1.87
CA ASP A 134 -4.76 -10.15 3.12
C ASP A 134 -4.23 -11.57 2.86
N LEU A 135 -2.90 -11.69 2.79
CA LEU A 135 -2.23 -12.96 2.52
C LEU A 135 -2.18 -13.88 3.74
N GLY A 136 -2.78 -13.50 4.87
CA GLY A 136 -2.66 -14.26 6.10
C GLY A 136 -1.21 -14.38 6.56
N GLY A 137 -0.37 -13.38 6.22
CA GLY A 137 0.80 -13.10 7.05
C GLY A 137 0.33 -12.96 8.49
N ALA A 138 1.16 -13.33 9.47
CA ALA A 138 0.81 -13.20 10.88
C ALA A 138 0.03 -11.89 11.08
N PRO A 139 -1.12 -11.91 11.79
CA PRO A 139 -1.91 -10.71 12.02
C PRO A 139 -0.92 -9.59 12.33
N VAL A 140 -1.08 -8.40 11.69
CA VAL A 140 -0.24 -7.23 12.02
C VAL A 140 -0.12 -7.25 13.53
N PRO A 141 1.06 -7.56 14.10
CA PRO A 141 1.08 -8.00 15.47
C PRO A 141 0.49 -6.84 16.26
N GLU A 142 -0.43 -7.16 17.16
CA GLU A 142 -0.99 -6.10 18.01
C GLU A 142 0.18 -5.38 18.68
N CYS A 143 0.03 -4.09 18.96
CA CYS A 143 1.08 -3.35 19.63
C CYS A 143 1.58 -4.14 20.86
N GLY A 144 2.89 -4.44 20.87
CA GLY A 144 3.54 -5.27 21.89
C GLY A 144 3.58 -6.79 21.64
N ASP A 145 2.97 -7.30 20.57
CA ASP A 145 3.05 -8.72 20.20
C ASP A 145 4.37 -9.03 19.48
N LEU A 146 5.37 -9.49 20.24
CA LEU A 146 6.66 -9.93 19.71
C LEU A 146 6.69 -11.40 19.26
N SER A 147 5.54 -12.08 19.15
CA SER A 147 5.48 -13.51 18.79
C SER A 147 6.01 -13.81 17.39
N GLY A 148 6.11 -12.80 16.52
CA GLY A 148 6.74 -12.89 15.21
C GLY A 148 8.28 -12.88 15.23
N LEU A 149 8.92 -12.56 16.35
CA LEU A 149 10.37 -12.56 16.51
C LEU A 149 10.90 -13.92 16.98
N ASP A 150 12.12 -14.27 16.57
CA ASP A 150 12.85 -15.37 17.19
C ASP A 150 13.01 -15.12 18.69
N SER A 151 12.77 -16.13 19.53
CA SER A 151 12.86 -15.98 20.98
C SER A 151 14.24 -16.36 21.53
N VAL A 152 14.74 -15.59 22.50
CA VAL A 152 15.95 -15.89 23.28
C VAL A 152 15.64 -15.90 24.77
N ALA A 153 16.15 -16.91 25.49
CA ALA A 153 16.00 -16.96 26.95
C ALA A 153 16.89 -15.89 27.61
N LEU A 154 16.40 -15.22 28.66
CA LEU A 154 17.19 -14.26 29.44
C LEU A 154 18.55 -14.85 29.87
N SER A 155 18.58 -16.12 30.29
CA SER A 155 19.80 -16.80 30.71
C SER A 155 20.85 -17.02 29.61
N ALA A 156 20.46 -16.90 28.34
CA ALA A 156 21.35 -17.03 27.19
C ALA A 156 22.02 -15.70 26.80
N LEU A 157 21.55 -14.57 27.36
CA LEU A 157 22.12 -13.26 27.10
C LEU A 157 23.43 -13.03 27.88
N SER A 158 24.22 -12.05 27.44
CA SER A 158 25.41 -11.61 28.19
C SER A 158 25.03 -11.11 29.60
N PRO A 159 25.90 -11.18 30.62
CA PRO A 159 25.58 -10.68 31.96
C PRO A 159 25.12 -9.21 31.96
N ALA A 160 25.75 -8.36 31.15
CA ALA A 160 25.36 -6.96 31.00
C ALA A 160 23.95 -6.82 30.41
N ALA A 161 23.64 -7.57 29.34
CA ALA A 161 22.30 -7.58 28.75
C ALA A 161 21.26 -8.08 29.75
N GLN A 162 21.58 -9.10 30.55
CA GLN A 162 20.68 -9.60 31.58
C GLN A 162 20.35 -8.53 32.63
N ASP A 163 21.33 -7.74 33.06
CA ASP A 163 21.13 -6.68 34.03
C ASP A 163 20.26 -5.55 33.46
N VAL A 164 20.48 -5.18 32.20
CA VAL A 164 19.66 -4.17 31.51
C VAL A 164 18.23 -4.67 31.29
N VAL A 165 18.04 -5.92 30.87
CA VAL A 165 16.69 -6.51 30.72
C VAL A 165 15.94 -6.49 32.06
N ARG A 166 16.59 -6.86 33.17
CA ARG A 166 15.97 -6.81 34.50
C ARG A 166 15.66 -5.39 34.94
N ALA A 167 16.52 -4.42 34.63
CA ALA A 167 16.27 -3.02 34.93
C ALA A 167 15.07 -2.48 34.13
N ALA A 168 15.02 -2.76 32.82
CA ALA A 168 13.92 -2.37 31.95
C ALA A 168 12.60 -3.02 32.39
N ALA A 169 12.59 -4.33 32.67
CA ALA A 169 11.43 -5.04 33.22
C ALA A 169 11.00 -4.51 34.60
N GLY A 170 11.93 -3.93 35.36
CA GLY A 170 11.69 -3.27 36.64
C GLY A 170 11.20 -1.83 36.53
N GLY A 171 10.97 -1.31 35.31
CA GLY A 171 10.49 0.06 35.07
C GLY A 171 11.57 1.13 35.12
N ALA A 172 12.82 0.79 34.79
CA ALA A 172 13.86 1.81 34.59
C ALA A 172 13.48 2.76 33.45
N ASP A 173 13.82 4.05 33.59
CA ASP A 173 13.59 5.03 32.53
C ASP A 173 14.59 4.82 31.38
N GLY A 174 14.06 4.51 30.19
CA GLY A 174 14.81 4.45 28.94
C GLY A 174 14.57 5.69 28.07
N ILE A 175 15.37 5.83 27.01
CA ILE A 175 15.09 6.83 25.98
C ILE A 175 14.03 6.27 25.02
N GLU A 176 13.28 7.15 24.35
CA GLU A 176 12.30 6.69 23.37
C GLU A 176 12.99 5.94 22.21
N TYR A 177 12.45 4.78 21.86
CA TYR A 177 12.86 4.03 20.69
C TYR A 177 11.93 4.37 19.53
N GLU A 178 12.49 4.91 18.45
CA GLU A 178 11.78 5.10 17.21
C GLU A 178 11.95 3.84 16.35
N ASN A 179 10.87 3.12 16.06
CA ASN A 179 10.85 1.89 15.26
C ASN A 179 11.08 2.17 13.76
N ARG A 180 12.24 2.73 13.41
CA ARG A 180 12.60 3.11 12.03
C ARG A 180 12.89 1.90 11.16
N GLU A 181 13.29 0.80 11.78
CA GLU A 181 13.54 -0.47 11.10
C GLU A 181 12.23 -1.16 10.67
N GLY A 182 11.10 -0.82 11.31
CA GLY A 182 9.79 -1.44 11.03
C GLY A 182 9.74 -2.93 11.39
N VAL A 183 10.64 -3.40 12.27
CA VAL A 183 10.72 -4.81 12.68
C VAL A 183 9.82 -5.09 13.87
N LEU A 184 9.73 -4.16 14.83
CA LEU A 184 8.77 -4.28 15.92
C LEU A 184 7.36 -3.90 15.42
N PRO A 185 6.29 -4.36 16.11
CA PRO A 185 4.93 -3.94 15.80
C PRO A 185 4.75 -2.42 15.87
N ASP A 186 3.84 -1.87 15.05
CA ASP A 186 3.51 -0.44 15.12
C ASP A 186 2.72 -0.14 16.40
N CYS A 187 3.23 0.83 17.17
CA CYS A 187 2.68 1.24 18.45
C CYS A 187 2.56 2.77 18.54
N PRO A 188 1.74 3.30 19.47
CA PRO A 188 1.72 4.74 19.75
C PRO A 188 3.11 5.30 20.08
N GLU A 189 3.32 6.59 19.80
CA GLU A 189 4.53 7.32 20.17
C GLU A 189 4.85 7.15 21.67
N GLY A 190 6.13 6.98 21.99
CA GLY A 190 6.61 6.76 23.36
C GLY A 190 6.44 5.35 23.93
N TYR A 191 5.80 4.42 23.21
CA TYR A 191 5.51 3.07 23.70
C TYR A 191 6.76 2.20 23.91
N TYR A 192 7.74 2.30 23.01
CA TYR A 192 9.00 1.55 23.12
C TYR A 192 10.10 2.41 23.74
N ARG A 193 10.86 1.80 24.66
CA ARG A 193 11.99 2.39 25.36
C ARG A 193 13.28 1.65 25.04
N LEU A 194 14.28 2.39 24.60
CA LEU A 194 15.63 1.89 24.30
C LEU A 194 16.54 1.99 25.53
N PHE A 195 17.33 0.95 25.74
CA PHE A 195 18.38 0.85 26.73
C PHE A 195 19.67 0.35 26.08
N ASP A 196 20.75 1.12 26.24
CA ASP A 196 22.07 0.70 25.81
C ASP A 196 22.61 -0.39 26.74
N VAL A 197 23.06 -1.51 26.16
CA VAL A 197 23.81 -2.54 26.91
C VAL A 197 25.31 -2.29 26.76
N GLY A 198 25.76 -2.11 25.52
CA GLY A 198 27.14 -1.85 25.14
C GLY A 198 27.22 -1.00 23.88
N SER A 199 28.30 -1.12 23.11
CA SER A 199 28.42 -0.36 21.84
C SER A 199 27.51 -0.88 20.74
N GLU A 200 27.24 -2.19 20.72
CA GLU A 200 26.47 -2.87 19.67
C GLU A 200 25.08 -3.31 20.13
N ASP A 201 25.00 -3.91 21.32
CA ASP A 201 23.79 -4.53 21.82
C ASP A 201 22.85 -3.52 22.50
N ARG A 202 21.55 -3.69 22.27
CA ARG A 202 20.49 -2.89 22.88
C ARG A 202 19.36 -3.77 23.37
N VAL A 203 18.67 -3.25 24.38
CA VAL A 203 17.40 -3.77 24.85
C VAL A 203 16.33 -2.75 24.52
N ILE A 204 15.19 -3.20 24.01
CA ILE A 204 14.02 -2.38 23.74
C ILE A 204 12.87 -2.97 24.55
N ALA A 205 12.29 -2.20 25.46
CA ALA A 205 11.14 -2.63 26.26
C ALA A 205 9.90 -1.86 25.84
N GLY A 206 8.78 -2.56 25.69
CA GLY A 206 7.47 -1.92 25.49
C GLY A 206 6.71 -1.74 26.79
N ASP A 207 5.75 -0.81 26.81
CA ASP A 207 4.91 -0.54 27.98
C ASP A 207 4.06 -1.76 28.43
N GLY A 208 3.83 -2.73 27.53
CA GLY A 208 3.17 -4.00 27.83
C GLY A 208 4.04 -5.01 28.61
N GLY A 209 5.32 -4.71 28.80
CA GLY A 209 6.29 -5.55 29.52
C GLY A 209 7.03 -6.57 28.64
N GLU A 210 6.73 -6.61 27.35
CA GLU A 210 7.52 -7.33 26.36
C GLU A 210 8.89 -6.69 26.17
N ILE A 211 9.88 -7.51 25.85
CA ILE A 211 11.26 -7.07 25.70
C ILE A 211 11.83 -7.66 24.41
N ALA A 212 12.36 -6.80 23.56
CA ALA A 212 13.18 -7.14 22.42
C ALA A 212 14.66 -6.90 22.72
N TYR A 213 15.52 -7.73 22.13
CA TYR A 213 16.97 -7.62 22.20
C TYR A 213 17.55 -7.59 20.79
N THR A 214 18.44 -6.64 20.54
CA THR A 214 19.21 -6.54 19.30
C THR A 214 20.69 -6.70 19.62
N PRO A 215 21.32 -7.85 19.33
CA PRO A 215 22.74 -8.07 19.61
C PRO A 215 23.69 -7.28 18.69
N ASP A 216 23.18 -6.77 17.56
CA ASP A 216 23.98 -6.32 16.43
C ASP A 216 23.50 -4.98 15.85
N HIS A 217 23.16 -4.04 16.75
CA HIS A 217 22.86 -2.66 16.40
C HIS A 217 21.73 -2.51 15.37
N TYR A 218 20.56 -3.07 15.70
CA TYR A 218 19.28 -3.05 14.97
C TYR A 218 19.26 -3.87 13.67
N ARG A 219 20.23 -4.76 13.46
CA ARG A 219 20.20 -5.66 12.29
C ARG A 219 19.32 -6.88 12.53
N THR A 220 19.27 -7.39 13.75
CA THR A 220 18.43 -8.51 14.16
C THR A 220 17.71 -8.19 15.46
N PHE A 221 16.50 -8.75 15.61
CA PHE A 221 15.66 -8.56 16.78
C PHE A 221 15.17 -9.92 17.28
N GLN A 222 15.24 -10.10 18.60
CA GLN A 222 14.77 -11.29 19.28
C GLN A 222 13.86 -10.91 20.43
N SER A 223 12.77 -11.65 20.64
CA SER A 223 11.97 -11.51 21.86
C SER A 223 12.70 -12.16 23.04
N VAL A 224 12.71 -11.51 24.20
CA VAL A 224 13.36 -12.03 25.41
C VAL A 224 12.33 -12.72 26.30
N THR A 225 12.50 -14.02 26.49
CA THR A 225 11.66 -14.79 27.42
C THR A 225 12.21 -14.66 28.84
N ILE A 226 11.45 -14.01 29.72
CA ILE A 226 11.73 -13.90 31.15
C ILE A 226 10.94 -15.00 31.88
N PRO A 227 11.61 -15.88 32.66
CA PRO A 227 10.89 -16.85 33.48
C PRO A 227 10.06 -16.14 34.56
N ALA A 228 8.87 -16.69 34.83
CA ALA A 228 7.97 -16.23 35.88
C ALA A 228 8.57 -16.36 37.29
#